data_AF-A0A7C1L348-F1
#
_entry.id   AF-A0A7C1L348-F1
#
_cell.length_a   1.000
_cell.length_b   1.000
_cell.length_c   1.000
_cell.angle_alpha   90.00
_cell.angle_beta   90.00
_cell.angle_gamma   90.00
#
_symmetry.space_group_name_H-M   'P 1'
#
loop_
_entity.id
_entity.type
_entity.pdbx_description
1 polymer ?
#
loop_
_entity_poly.entity_id
_entity_poly.type
_entity_poly.pdbx_seq_one_letter_code
_entity_poly.pdbx_strand_id
1 'polypeptide(L)'
;MKTCIKCEIGYPVTTEYFYMAKQNKSGLRGCCKKCHNIAVLKWQQENKERVTEIKRQSGRRRVDHYKKYHTTIAGRITRIMRTIKYRCTNPRANRYIYYGGKGIKLEFTRKELEKWLSENNIDPRGLQIHRKDSSRNYVLDNIEFLTPSVHSKLTRSISATL
;
A
#
# COMPACT_ATOMS: atom_id res chain seq x y z
N MET A 1 8.61 -27.24 30.82
CA MET A 1 9.85 -27.11 30.01
C MET A 1 9.71 -27.93 28.73
N LYS A 2 10.34 -27.51 27.62
CA LYS A 2 10.37 -28.26 26.36
C LYS A 2 11.80 -28.32 25.82
N THR A 3 12.26 -29.52 25.46
CA THR A 3 13.58 -29.73 24.89
C THR A 3 13.58 -29.53 23.38
N CYS A 4 14.55 -28.78 22.88
CA CYS A 4 14.75 -28.62 21.44
C CYS A 4 15.27 -29.92 20.82
N ILE A 5 14.57 -30.48 19.83
CA ILE A 5 14.97 -31.72 19.13
C ILE A 5 16.26 -31.61 18.29
N LYS A 6 16.95 -30.46 18.29
CA LYS A 6 18.15 -30.20 17.48
C LYS A 6 19.39 -29.86 18.30
N CYS A 7 19.25 -29.05 19.35
CA CYS A 7 20.37 -28.72 20.24
C CYS A 7 20.25 -29.35 21.62
N GLU A 8 19.17 -30.09 21.89
CA GLU A 8 18.93 -30.84 23.13
C GLU A 8 18.88 -29.97 24.41
N ILE A 9 18.86 -28.65 24.27
CA ILE A 9 18.69 -27.70 25.37
C ILE A 9 17.20 -27.57 25.73
N GLY A 10 16.90 -27.57 27.02
CA GLY A 10 15.59 -27.29 27.57
C GLY A 10 15.27 -25.79 27.62
N TYR A 11 14.11 -25.39 27.12
CA TYR A 11 13.63 -24.00 27.14
C TYR A 11 12.22 -23.90 27.74
N PRO A 12 11.83 -22.72 28.26
CA PRO A 12 10.44 -22.41 28.56
C PRO A 12 9.52 -22.62 27.35
N VAL A 13 8.29 -23.08 27.59
CA VAL A 13 7.30 -23.40 26.55
C VAL A 13 6.60 -22.11 26.09
N THR A 14 7.37 -21.16 25.56
CA THR A 14 6.89 -19.83 25.17
C THR A 14 7.20 -19.55 23.70
N THR A 15 6.46 -18.59 23.13
CA THR A 15 6.71 -18.09 21.76
C THR A 15 7.99 -17.29 21.65
N GLU A 16 8.69 -17.03 22.75
CA GLU A 16 10.03 -16.43 22.77
C GLU A 16 11.06 -17.42 22.19
N TYR A 17 11.04 -18.68 22.64
CA TYR A 17 12.03 -19.70 22.28
C TYR A 17 11.60 -20.62 21.14
N PHE A 18 10.30 -20.77 20.89
CA PHE A 18 9.75 -21.64 19.84
C PHE A 18 8.82 -20.87 18.89
N TYR A 19 8.80 -21.25 17.60
CA TYR A 19 7.80 -20.76 16.66
C TYR A 19 6.46 -21.47 16.87
N MET A 20 5.35 -20.76 16.64
CA MET A 20 4.02 -21.36 16.62
C MET A 20 3.87 -22.37 15.48
N ALA A 21 3.15 -23.46 15.73
CA ALA A 21 2.85 -24.51 14.77
C ALA A 21 1.39 -24.93 14.92
N LYS A 22 0.52 -24.38 14.05
CA LYS A 22 -0.93 -24.60 14.09
C LYS A 22 -1.35 -26.07 13.95
N GLN A 23 -0.52 -26.89 13.33
CA GLN A 23 -0.78 -28.31 13.11
C GLN A 23 -0.37 -29.21 14.30
N ASN A 24 0.42 -28.69 15.24
CA ASN A 24 0.90 -29.47 16.37
C ASN A 24 -0.08 -29.35 17.54
N LYS A 25 -0.36 -30.46 18.23
CA LYS A 25 -1.19 -30.47 19.45
C LYS A 25 -0.72 -29.45 20.52
N SER A 26 0.60 -29.23 20.62
CA SER A 26 1.19 -28.26 21.56
C SER A 26 1.18 -26.80 21.08
N GLY A 27 0.75 -26.53 19.85
CA GLY A 27 0.79 -25.18 19.25
C GLY A 27 2.20 -24.64 18.96
N LEU A 28 3.27 -25.36 19.31
CA LEU A 28 4.67 -24.95 19.14
C LEU A 28 5.47 -25.97 18.32
N ARG A 29 6.52 -25.49 17.62
CA ARG A 29 7.49 -26.34 16.92
C ARG A 29 8.34 -27.15 17.89
N GLY A 30 8.88 -28.28 17.43
CA GLY A 30 9.80 -29.14 18.21
C GLY A 30 11.21 -28.58 18.39
N CYS A 31 11.66 -27.67 17.50
CA CYS A 31 12.98 -27.04 17.59
C CYS A 31 12.88 -25.57 18.01
N CYS A 32 13.91 -25.09 18.73
CA CYS A 32 14.02 -23.70 19.13
C CYS A 32 14.23 -22.79 17.91
N LYS A 33 13.92 -21.49 18.06
CA LYS A 33 14.09 -20.50 16.98
C LYS A 33 15.52 -20.42 16.44
N LYS A 34 16.53 -20.54 17.31
CA LYS A 34 17.95 -20.52 16.90
C LYS A 34 18.25 -21.64 15.91
N CYS A 35 17.93 -22.88 16.26
CA CYS A 35 18.14 -24.04 15.38
C CYS A 35 17.31 -23.95 14.09
N HIS A 36 16.07 -23.44 14.18
CA HIS A 36 15.25 -23.21 13.00
C HIS A 36 15.90 -22.21 12.03
N ASN A 37 16.40 -21.09 12.54
CA ASN A 37 17.01 -20.04 11.72
C ASN A 37 18.30 -20.54 11.04
N ILE A 38 19.14 -21.27 11.77
CA ILE A 38 20.34 -21.90 11.20
C ILE A 38 19.95 -22.84 10.04
N ALA A 39 18.93 -23.68 10.23
CA ALA A 39 18.46 -24.59 9.20
C ALA A 39 17.88 -23.85 7.98
N VAL A 40 17.14 -22.75 8.19
CA VAL A 40 16.60 -21.91 7.11
C VAL A 40 17.73 -21.24 6.32
N LEU A 41 18.73 -20.67 6.99
CA LEU A 41 19.87 -20.03 6.33
C LEU A 41 20.68 -21.04 5.50
N LYS A 42 20.96 -22.22 6.06
CA LYS A 42 21.62 -23.32 5.35
C LYS A 42 20.83 -23.72 4.11
N TRP A 43 19.52 -23.96 4.26
CA TRP A 43 18.65 -24.27 3.13
C TRP A 43 18.66 -23.17 2.05
N GLN A 44 18.59 -21.90 2.44
CA GLN A 44 18.65 -20.78 1.49
C GLN A 44 19.98 -20.72 0.73
N GLN A 45 21.10 -21.01 1.41
CA GLN A 45 22.43 -21.04 0.81
C GLN A 45 22.59 -22.21 -0.17
N GLU A 46 22.05 -23.37 0.17
CA GLU A 46 22.08 -24.57 -0.67
C GLU A 46 21.06 -24.50 -1.83
N ASN A 47 20.03 -23.64 -1.72
CA ASN A 47 18.92 -23.56 -2.67
C ASN A 47 18.76 -22.15 -3.27
N LYS A 48 19.87 -21.46 -3.58
CA LYS A 48 19.86 -20.06 -4.07
C LYS A 48 18.97 -19.84 -5.28
N GLU A 49 19.02 -20.75 -6.26
CA GLU A 49 18.20 -20.67 -7.47
C GLU A 49 16.72 -20.79 -7.15
N ARG A 50 16.33 -21.76 -6.32
CA ARG A 50 14.95 -21.94 -5.85
C ARG A 50 14.44 -20.74 -5.08
N VAL A 51 15.26 -20.15 -4.20
CA VAL A 51 14.92 -18.92 -3.47
C VAL A 51 14.69 -17.76 -4.45
N THR A 52 15.54 -17.64 -5.47
CA THR A 52 15.42 -16.61 -6.51
C THR A 52 14.14 -16.80 -7.32
N GLU A 53 13.82 -18.03 -7.70
CA GLU A 53 12.61 -18.35 -8.44
C GLU A 53 11.34 -18.09 -7.60
N ILE A 54 11.32 -18.48 -6.32
CA ILE A 54 10.21 -18.14 -5.40
C ILE A 54 10.02 -16.63 -5.33
N LYS A 55 11.11 -15.85 -5.23
CA LYS A 55 11.05 -14.38 -5.24
C LYS A 55 10.48 -13.84 -6.55
N ARG A 56 10.92 -14.37 -7.70
CA ARG A 56 10.39 -14.00 -9.03
C ARG A 56 8.90 -14.29 -9.14
N GLN A 57 8.46 -15.50 -8.79
CA GLN A 57 7.05 -15.90 -8.82
C GLN A 57 6.20 -15.05 -7.88
N SER A 58 6.68 -14.78 -6.67
CA SER A 58 6.01 -13.89 -5.71
C SER A 58 5.91 -12.46 -6.24
N GLY A 59 6.95 -11.99 -6.93
CA GLY A 59 6.97 -10.71 -7.63
C GLY A 59 5.92 -10.65 -8.74
N ARG A 60 5.84 -11.68 -9.60
CA ARG A 60 4.82 -11.77 -10.66
C ARG A 60 3.41 -11.76 -10.09
N ARG A 61 3.12 -12.63 -9.12
CA ARG A 61 1.80 -12.69 -8.43
C ARG A 61 1.42 -11.35 -7.82
N ARG A 62 2.38 -10.63 -7.23
CA ARG A 62 2.17 -9.29 -6.67
C ARG A 62 1.81 -8.28 -7.76
N VAL A 63 2.53 -8.28 -8.89
CA VAL A 63 2.23 -7.41 -10.03
C VAL A 63 0.83 -7.69 -10.57
N ASP A 64 0.47 -8.95 -10.77
CA ASP A 64 -0.84 -9.34 -11.29
C ASP A 64 -1.97 -8.96 -10.32
N HIS A 65 -1.75 -9.17 -9.02
CA HIS A 65 -2.65 -8.71 -7.97
C HIS A 65 -2.86 -7.20 -8.04
N TYR A 66 -1.79 -6.40 -8.15
CA TYR A 66 -1.91 -4.95 -8.26
C TYR A 66 -2.59 -4.50 -9.55
N LYS A 67 -2.30 -5.16 -10.69
CA LYS A 67 -2.98 -4.89 -11.96
C LYS A 67 -4.49 -5.10 -11.81
N LYS A 68 -4.91 -6.24 -11.26
CA LYS A 68 -6.33 -6.56 -11.02
C LYS A 68 -6.96 -5.62 -9.99
N TYR A 69 -6.24 -5.26 -8.93
CA TYR A 69 -6.77 -4.35 -7.93
C TYR A 69 -6.99 -2.93 -8.49
N HIS A 70 -6.06 -2.43 -9.31
CA HIS A 70 -6.13 -1.09 -9.88
C HIS A 70 -7.20 -0.91 -10.97
N THR A 71 -7.78 -1.99 -11.50
CA THR A 71 -8.94 -1.91 -12.41
C THR A 71 -10.27 -1.77 -11.67
N THR A 72 -10.30 -2.05 -10.35
CA THR A 72 -11.50 -1.86 -9.52
C THR A 72 -11.69 -0.40 -9.11
N ILE A 73 -12.94 0.01 -8.86
CA ILE A 73 -13.27 1.34 -8.33
C ILE A 73 -12.57 1.58 -6.98
N ALA A 74 -12.63 0.60 -6.07
CA ALA A 74 -11.98 0.64 -4.76
C ALA A 74 -10.45 0.87 -4.87
N GLY A 75 -9.78 0.16 -5.78
CA GLY A 75 -8.34 0.33 -6.01
C GLY A 75 -7.99 1.64 -6.68
N ARG A 76 -8.89 2.17 -7.52
CA ARG A 76 -8.74 3.51 -8.12
C ARG A 76 -8.84 4.60 -7.06
N ILE A 77 -9.86 4.56 -6.21
CA ILE A 77 -10.08 5.49 -5.10
C ILE A 77 -8.89 5.48 -4.13
N THR A 78 -8.44 4.29 -3.74
CA THR A 78 -7.27 4.13 -2.86
C THR A 78 -6.02 4.77 -3.48
N ARG A 79 -5.81 4.60 -4.80
CA ARG A 79 -4.70 5.24 -5.51
C ARG A 79 -4.81 6.76 -5.50
N ILE A 80 -6.00 7.29 -5.79
CA ILE A 80 -6.28 8.74 -5.79
C ILE A 80 -5.96 9.35 -4.43
N MET A 81 -6.55 8.81 -3.35
CA MET A 81 -6.35 9.33 -2.00
C MET A 81 -4.89 9.27 -1.57
N ARG A 82 -4.19 8.16 -1.88
CA ARG A 82 -2.74 8.03 -1.61
C ARG A 82 -1.94 9.11 -2.33
N THR A 83 -2.25 9.38 -3.60
CA THR A 83 -1.57 10.42 -4.38
C THR A 83 -1.87 11.83 -3.86
N ILE A 84 -3.10 12.13 -3.44
CA ILE A 84 -3.42 13.40 -2.78
C ILE A 84 -2.64 13.54 -1.49
N LYS A 85 -2.74 12.55 -0.59
CA LYS A 85 -2.06 12.56 0.71
C LYS A 85 -0.55 12.74 0.55
N TYR A 86 0.07 12.02 -0.39
CA TYR A 86 1.50 12.15 -0.69
C TYR A 86 1.89 13.60 -1.05
N ARG A 87 1.13 14.25 -1.95
CA ARG A 87 1.40 15.65 -2.34
C ARG A 87 1.18 16.65 -1.20
N CYS A 88 0.24 16.38 -0.31
CA CYS A 88 -0.10 17.28 0.79
C CYS A 88 0.82 17.13 2.01
N THR A 89 1.40 15.95 2.24
CA THR A 89 2.09 15.63 3.51
C THR A 89 3.58 15.34 3.37
N ASN A 90 4.09 15.10 2.16
CA ASN A 90 5.51 14.80 1.97
C ASN A 90 6.24 16.02 1.36
N PRO A 91 7.10 16.72 2.14
CA PRO A 91 7.92 17.82 1.63
C PRO A 91 8.84 17.45 0.46
N ARG A 92 9.18 16.16 0.31
CA ARG A 92 9.99 15.66 -0.82
C ARG A 92 9.19 15.43 -2.10
N ALA A 93 7.87 15.65 -2.10
CA ALA A 93 7.08 15.53 -3.31
C ALA A 93 7.39 16.71 -4.26
N ASN A 94 7.65 16.43 -5.53
CA ASN A 94 8.03 17.46 -6.54
C ASN A 94 7.03 18.62 -6.68
N ARG A 95 5.78 18.45 -6.24
CA ARG A 95 4.75 19.50 -6.27
C ARG A 95 4.34 19.99 -4.90
N TYR A 96 5.05 19.61 -3.83
CA TYR A 96 4.67 19.92 -2.45
C TYR A 96 4.38 21.41 -2.26
N ILE A 97 5.20 22.29 -2.84
CA ILE A 97 5.03 23.75 -2.78
C ILE A 97 3.63 24.24 -3.20
N TYR A 98 2.96 23.55 -4.14
CA TYR A 98 1.63 23.91 -4.62
C TYR A 98 0.48 23.27 -3.82
N TYR A 99 0.80 22.32 -2.93
CA TYR A 99 -0.16 21.57 -2.12
C TYR A 99 0.19 21.73 -0.65
N GLY A 100 0.97 20.81 -0.07
CA GLY A 100 1.30 20.85 1.35
C GLY A 100 2.03 22.12 1.80
N GLY A 101 2.88 22.70 0.94
CA GLY A 101 3.54 23.98 1.19
C GLY A 101 2.58 25.17 1.28
N LYS A 102 1.38 25.07 0.69
CA LYS A 102 0.27 26.03 0.82
C LYS A 102 -0.70 25.68 1.96
N GLY A 103 -0.43 24.64 2.75
CA GLY A 103 -1.34 24.17 3.80
C GLY A 103 -2.54 23.37 3.28
N ILE A 104 -2.55 22.97 2.00
CA ILE A 104 -3.65 22.20 1.40
C ILE A 104 -3.73 20.80 2.01
N LYS A 105 -4.94 20.40 2.45
CA LYS A 105 -5.22 19.12 3.10
C LYS A 105 -6.27 18.29 2.37
N LEU A 106 -6.35 17.02 2.75
CA LEU A 106 -7.40 16.08 2.36
C LEU A 106 -8.41 15.96 3.50
N GLU A 107 -9.65 16.42 3.27
CA GLU A 107 -10.68 16.59 4.30
C GLU A 107 -11.90 15.69 4.07
N PHE A 108 -11.71 14.58 3.35
CA PHE A 108 -12.69 13.50 3.27
C PHE A 108 -12.01 12.14 3.38
N THR A 109 -12.75 11.19 3.91
CA THR A 109 -12.40 9.79 4.05
C THR A 109 -12.69 9.02 2.76
N ARG A 110 -12.21 7.78 2.71
CA ARG A 110 -12.46 6.88 1.58
C ARG A 110 -13.95 6.59 1.39
N LYS A 111 -14.68 6.36 2.48
CA LYS A 111 -16.10 6.02 2.45
C LYS A 111 -16.94 7.19 1.95
N GLU A 112 -16.60 8.41 2.35
CA GLU A 112 -17.26 9.63 1.88
C GLU A 112 -17.05 9.84 0.39
N LEU A 113 -15.82 9.65 -0.12
CA LEU A 113 -15.56 9.72 -1.56
C LEU A 113 -16.27 8.61 -2.34
N GLU A 114 -16.30 7.37 -1.83
CA GLU A 114 -17.04 6.25 -2.43
C GLU A 114 -18.53 6.58 -2.54
N LYS A 115 -19.13 7.09 -1.46
CA LYS A 115 -20.54 7.52 -1.42
C LYS A 115 -20.81 8.65 -2.42
N TRP A 116 -19.99 9.70 -2.40
CA TRP A 116 -20.13 10.84 -3.31
C TRP A 116 -20.03 10.45 -4.78
N LEU A 117 -19.09 9.56 -5.15
CA LEU A 117 -18.99 9.05 -6.53
C LEU A 117 -20.25 8.28 -6.96
N SER A 118 -20.82 7.49 -6.05
CA SER A 118 -22.05 6.75 -6.31
C SER A 118 -23.25 7.68 -6.48
N GLU A 119 -23.42 8.66 -5.60
CA GLU A 119 -24.53 9.63 -5.65
C GLU A 119 -24.49 10.50 -6.91
N ASN A 120 -23.29 10.78 -7.42
CA ASN A 120 -23.09 11.58 -8.63
C ASN A 120 -22.97 10.72 -9.91
N ASN A 121 -23.13 9.39 -9.83
CA ASN A 121 -22.96 8.46 -10.95
C ASN A 121 -21.60 8.61 -11.69
N ILE A 122 -20.51 8.84 -10.95
CA ILE A 122 -19.17 9.06 -11.51
C ILE A 122 -18.33 7.79 -11.42
N ASP A 123 -17.81 7.33 -12.56
CA ASP A 123 -16.75 6.33 -12.62
C ASP A 123 -15.37 7.02 -12.61
N PRO A 124 -14.54 6.85 -11.56
CA PRO A 124 -13.24 7.50 -11.46
C PRO A 124 -12.16 6.88 -12.39
N ARG A 125 -12.48 5.81 -13.13
CA ARG A 125 -11.56 5.18 -14.09
C ARG A 125 -11.37 6.09 -15.30
N GLY A 126 -10.12 6.25 -15.73
CA GLY A 126 -9.77 7.19 -16.80
C GLY A 126 -9.77 8.68 -16.41
N LEU A 127 -10.38 9.04 -15.28
CA LEU A 127 -10.49 10.43 -14.82
C LEU A 127 -9.36 10.84 -13.86
N GLN A 128 -9.15 12.16 -13.74
CA GLN A 128 -8.24 12.84 -12.83
C GLN A 128 -9.03 13.72 -11.86
N ILE A 129 -8.73 13.61 -10.57
CA ILE A 129 -9.31 14.49 -9.57
C ILE A 129 -8.68 15.89 -9.69
N HIS A 130 -9.53 16.89 -9.85
CA HIS A 130 -9.20 18.29 -9.95
C HIS A 130 -9.80 19.04 -8.75
N ARG A 131 -9.16 20.14 -8.34
CA ARG A 131 -9.75 21.07 -7.36
C ARG A 131 -10.33 22.24 -8.12
N LYS A 132 -11.62 22.52 -7.96
CA LYS A 132 -12.30 23.64 -8.65
C LYS A 132 -11.64 24.97 -8.30
N ASP A 133 -11.38 25.16 -7.01
CA ASP A 133 -10.57 26.25 -6.47
C ASP A 133 -9.21 25.70 -5.98
N SER A 134 -8.14 26.19 -6.61
CA SER A 134 -6.76 25.78 -6.34
C SER A 134 -6.22 26.25 -4.98
N SER A 135 -6.85 27.25 -4.36
CA SER A 135 -6.49 27.79 -3.06
C SER A 135 -7.10 27.00 -1.89
N ARG A 136 -8.17 26.24 -2.15
CA ARG A 136 -8.93 25.49 -1.14
C ARG A 136 -8.47 24.03 -1.00
N ASN A 137 -8.84 23.42 0.14
CA ASN A 137 -8.56 22.03 0.46
C ASN A 137 -9.26 21.04 -0.50
N TYR A 138 -8.84 19.77 -0.44
CA TYR A 138 -9.62 18.68 -1.01
C TYR A 138 -10.81 18.36 -0.10
N VAL A 139 -11.92 19.04 -0.37
CA VAL A 139 -13.26 18.82 0.20
C VAL A 139 -14.21 18.39 -0.92
N LEU A 140 -15.29 17.65 -0.61
CA LEU A 140 -16.15 17.03 -1.64
C LEU A 140 -16.83 18.05 -2.58
N ASP A 141 -17.15 19.25 -2.11
CA ASP A 141 -17.72 20.35 -2.89
C ASP A 141 -16.69 21.02 -3.82
N ASN A 142 -15.41 21.03 -3.43
CA ASN A 142 -14.29 21.63 -4.16
C ASN A 142 -13.56 20.66 -5.10
N ILE A 143 -14.08 19.46 -5.33
CA ILE A 143 -13.47 18.52 -6.27
C ILE A 143 -14.35 18.25 -7.47
N GLU A 144 -13.71 17.88 -8.56
CA GLU A 144 -14.35 17.33 -9.74
C GLU A 144 -13.45 16.27 -10.39
N PHE A 145 -14.03 15.44 -11.24
CA PHE A 145 -13.31 14.40 -11.97
C PHE A 145 -13.31 14.73 -13.46
N LEU A 146 -12.14 14.98 -14.00
CA LEU A 146 -11.95 15.44 -15.37
C LEU A 146 -11.23 14.40 -16.21
N THR A 147 -11.49 14.38 -17.51
CA THR A 147 -10.63 13.67 -18.45
C THR A 147 -9.25 14.34 -18.50
N PRO A 148 -8.17 13.62 -18.82
CA PRO A 148 -6.83 14.20 -18.91
C PRO A 148 -6.74 15.38 -19.89
N SER A 149 -7.51 15.33 -20.99
CA SER A 149 -7.54 16.40 -21.99
C SER A 149 -8.16 17.69 -21.43
N VAL A 150 -9.28 17.58 -20.70
CA VAL A 150 -9.93 18.73 -20.06
C VAL A 150 -9.06 19.29 -18.94
N HIS A 151 -8.50 18.43 -18.08
CA HIS A 151 -7.62 18.86 -16.99
C HIS A 151 -6.41 19.63 -17.52
N SER A 152 -5.78 19.15 -18.60
CA SER A 152 -4.64 19.84 -19.22
C SER A 152 -5.00 21.24 -19.73
N LYS A 153 -6.15 21.37 -20.41
CA LYS A 153 -6.64 22.67 -20.91
C LYS A 153 -6.84 23.68 -19.77
N LEU A 154 -7.52 23.28 -18.69
CA LEU A 154 -7.76 24.15 -17.54
C LEU A 154 -6.47 24.58 -16.82
N THR A 155 -5.50 23.67 -16.71
CA THR A 155 -4.22 24.04 -16.08
C THR A 155 -3.40 25.02 -16.92
N ARG A 156 -3.53 24.99 -18.25
CA ARG A 156 -2.80 25.89 -19.15
C ARG A 156 -3.40 27.29 -19.15
N SER A 157 -4.72 27.42 -19.08
CA SER A 157 -5.38 28.73 -19.04
C SER A 157 -5.05 29.50 -17.76
N ILE A 158 -4.97 28.82 -16.61
CA ILE A 158 -4.62 29.44 -15.32
C ILE A 158 -3.18 29.98 -15.32
N SER A 159 -2.24 29.27 -15.96
CA SER A 159 -0.85 29.73 -16.08
C SER A 159 -0.66 30.89 -17.06
N ALA A 160 -1.63 31.17 -17.94
CA ALA A 160 -1.56 32.25 -18.92
C ALA A 160 -2.12 33.58 -18.40
N THR A 161 -2.66 33.60 -17.17
CA THR A 161 -3.28 34.79 -16.54
C THR A 161 -2.49 35.29 -15.32
N LEU A 162 -1.33 34.69 -15.05
CA LEU A 162 -0.35 35.11 -14.04
C LEU A 162 0.94 35.55 -14.74
#